data_AF-A0A4P7Z806-F1
#
_entry.id   AF-A0A4P7Z806-F1
#
_cell.length_a   1.000
_cell.length_b   1.000
_cell.length_c   1.000
_cell.angle_alpha   90.00
_cell.angle_beta   90.00
_cell.angle_gamma   90.00
#
_symmetry.space_group_name_H-M   'P 1'
#
loop_
_entity.id
_entity.type
_entity.pdbx_description
1 polymer ?
#
loop_
_entity_poly.entity_id
_entity_poly.type
_entity_poly.pdbx_seq_one_letter_code
_entity_poly.pdbx_strand_id
1 'polypeptide(L)'
;MDRSARLDSLHRTHDGPTPKPELRTALLGGAARANAVKRAATLRLHTDLAAEARLASARRRGALTATACTTDAWLARLAATLAHHRGAAVALLDQRNAYSQ
;
A
#
# COMPACT_ATOMS: atom_id res chain seq x y z
N MET A 1 7.97 12.60 22.92
CA MET A 1 8.59 11.42 23.55
C MET A 1 9.54 10.78 22.56
N ASP A 2 10.82 10.73 22.91
CA ASP A 2 11.89 10.16 22.08
C ASP A 2 11.74 8.62 21.93
N ARG A 3 12.34 8.03 20.89
CA ARG A 3 12.29 6.58 20.60
C ARG A 3 12.78 5.75 21.78
N SER A 4 13.90 6.13 22.42
CA SER A 4 14.46 5.42 23.58
C SER A 4 13.43 5.33 24.69
N ALA A 5 12.86 6.47 25.09
CA ALA A 5 11.88 6.53 26.17
C ALA A 5 10.64 5.64 25.91
N ARG A 6 10.21 5.47 24.66
CA ARG A 6 9.09 4.57 24.32
C ARG A 6 9.47 3.09 24.42
N LEU A 7 10.68 2.72 24.00
CA LEU A 7 11.19 1.36 24.16
C LEU A 7 11.38 1.01 25.64
N ASP A 8 11.89 1.96 26.43
CA ASP A 8 12.09 1.82 27.88
C ASP A 8 10.75 1.72 28.63
N SER A 9 9.74 2.48 28.20
CA SER A 9 8.38 2.32 28.71
C SER A 9 7.83 0.94 28.39
N LEU A 10 8.02 0.47 27.16
CA LEU A 10 7.46 -0.79 26.69
C LEU A 10 8.09 -2.01 27.38
N HIS A 11 9.41 -1.96 27.63
CA HIS A 11 10.12 -2.97 28.43
C HIS A 11 9.67 -3.00 29.89
N ARG A 12 9.32 -1.85 30.47
CA ARG A 12 8.82 -1.80 31.87
C ARG A 12 7.39 -2.29 32.03
N THR A 13 6.60 -2.29 30.96
CA THR A 13 5.19 -2.71 31.00
C THR A 13 4.99 -4.19 30.68
N HIS A 14 5.98 -4.84 30.04
CA HIS A 14 5.90 -6.24 29.65
C HIS A 14 7.01 -7.06 30.29
N ASP A 15 6.63 -7.92 31.25
CA ASP A 15 7.55 -8.86 31.90
C ASP A 15 7.96 -10.04 30.99
N GLY A 16 7.25 -10.22 29.88
CA GLY A 16 7.48 -11.25 28.86
C GLY A 16 7.92 -10.68 27.50
N PRO A 17 8.05 -11.53 26.47
CA PRO A 17 8.40 -11.08 25.13
C PRO A 17 7.42 -10.02 24.63
N THR A 18 7.95 -8.85 24.29
CA THR A 18 7.16 -7.69 23.91
C THR A 18 6.30 -7.96 22.67
N PRO A 19 5.01 -7.57 22.66
CA PRO A 19 4.16 -7.72 21.49
C PRO A 19 4.78 -7.04 20.26
N LYS A 20 4.95 -7.82 19.18
CA LYS A 20 5.57 -7.35 17.92
C LYS A 20 4.92 -6.06 17.35
N PRO A 21 3.59 -5.86 17.40
CA PRO A 21 2.97 -4.63 16.89
C PRO A 21 3.37 -3.37 17.67
N GLU A 22 3.46 -3.48 19.00
CA GLU A 22 3.82 -2.38 19.89
C GLU A 22 5.31 -2.06 19.79
N LEU A 23 6.15 -3.09 19.72
CA LEU A 23 7.59 -2.96 19.48
C LEU A 23 7.86 -2.24 18.14
N ARG A 24 7.21 -2.68 17.06
CA ARG A 24 7.31 -2.02 15.75
C ARG A 24 6.89 -0.55 15.83
N THR A 25 5.82 -0.26 16.56
CA THR A 25 5.33 1.11 16.74
C THR A 25 6.34 1.97 17.52
N ALA A 26 6.92 1.45 18.59
CA ALA A 26 7.95 2.12 19.37
C ALA A 26 9.21 2.39 18.51
N LEU A 27 9.70 1.38 17.77
CA LEU A 27 10.85 1.49 16.87
C LEU A 27 10.66 2.55 15.77
N LEU A 28 9.46 2.61 15.18
CA LEU A 28 9.14 3.59 14.15
C LEU A 28 8.87 4.99 14.70
N GLY A 29 8.99 5.21 16.00
CA GLY A 29 8.79 6.53 16.61
C GLY A 29 7.32 6.87 16.83
N GLY A 30 6.51 5.88 17.19
CA GLY A 30 5.12 6.02 17.59
C GLY A 30 4.11 5.73 16.48
N ALA A 31 2.83 5.66 16.87
CA ALA A 31 1.73 5.23 15.98
C ALA A 31 1.60 6.11 14.75
N ALA A 32 1.74 7.44 14.89
CA ALA A 32 1.64 8.37 13.76
C ALA A 32 2.67 8.07 12.67
N ARG A 33 3.94 7.87 13.06
CA ARG A 33 5.03 7.59 12.11
C ARG A 33 4.96 6.16 11.56
N ALA A 34 4.58 5.19 12.39
CA ALA A 34 4.32 3.82 11.94
C ALA A 34 3.20 3.74 10.87
N ASN A 35 2.11 4.49 11.09
CA ASN A 35 0.99 4.59 10.16
C ASN A 35 1.37 5.35 8.88
N ALA A 36 2.17 6.42 8.99
CA ALA A 36 2.68 7.12 7.82
C ALA A 36 3.55 6.21 6.93
N VAL A 37 4.45 5.43 7.53
CA VAL A 37 5.28 4.43 6.82
C VAL A 37 4.40 3.36 6.17
N LYS A 38 3.42 2.82 6.90
CA LYS A 38 2.47 1.84 6.35
C LYS A 38 1.74 2.40 5.13
N ARG A 39 1.15 3.60 5.24
CA ARG A 39 0.44 4.25 4.13
C ARG A 39 1.34 4.49 2.92
N ALA A 40 2.56 4.99 3.13
CA ALA A 40 3.52 5.21 2.04
C ALA A 40 3.89 3.90 1.32
N ALA A 41 4.13 2.82 2.08
CA ALA A 41 4.41 1.50 1.51
C ALA A 41 3.21 0.94 0.74
N THR A 42 1.99 1.04 1.29
CA THR A 42 0.77 0.60 0.61
C THR A 42 0.48 1.40 -0.65
N LEU A 43 0.71 2.72 -0.63
CA LEU A 43 0.58 3.58 -1.81
C LEU A 43 1.56 3.16 -2.92
N ARG A 44 2.82 2.93 -2.55
CA ARG A 44 3.84 2.45 -3.49
C ARG A 44 3.45 1.11 -4.11
N LEU A 45 3.02 0.15 -3.28
CA LEU A 45 2.57 -1.16 -3.75
C LEU A 45 1.43 -1.05 -4.77
N HIS A 46 0.39 -0.27 -4.49
CA HIS A 46 -0.71 -0.09 -5.44
C HIS A 46 -0.29 0.63 -6.72
N THR A 47 0.66 1.56 -6.61
CA THR A 47 1.21 2.25 -7.78
C THR A 47 1.98 1.28 -8.68
N ASP A 48 2.82 0.43 -8.09
CA ASP A 48 3.62 -0.56 -8.80
C ASP A 48 2.71 -1.61 -9.47
N LEU A 49 1.71 -2.15 -8.75
CA LEU A 49 0.74 -3.11 -9.30
C LEU A 49 -0.13 -2.50 -10.42
N ALA A 50 -0.48 -1.21 -10.32
CA ALA A 50 -1.18 -0.51 -11.40
C ALA A 50 -0.29 -0.36 -12.65
N ALA A 51 1.01 -0.10 -12.48
CA ALA A 51 1.97 -0.04 -13.58
C ALA A 51 2.14 -1.41 -14.25
N GLU A 52 2.25 -2.48 -13.46
CA GLU A 52 2.31 -3.86 -13.96
C GLU A 52 1.05 -4.25 -14.75
N ALA A 53 -0.14 -3.97 -14.21
CA ALA A 53 -1.41 -4.24 -14.89
C ALA A 53 -1.53 -3.47 -16.22
N ARG A 54 -1.05 -2.23 -16.26
CA ARG A 54 -0.97 -1.43 -17.51
C ARG A 54 -0.05 -2.07 -18.54
N LEU A 55 1.15 -2.47 -18.14
CA LEU A 55 2.12 -3.09 -19.03
C LEU A 55 1.60 -4.44 -19.57
N ALA A 56 1.01 -5.26 -18.70
CA ALA A 56 0.38 -6.53 -19.09
C ALA A 56 -0.78 -6.29 -20.07
N SER A 57 -1.61 -5.27 -19.84
CA SER A 57 -2.71 -4.91 -20.74
C SER A 57 -2.19 -4.47 -22.11
N ALA A 58 -1.14 -3.64 -22.16
CA ALA A 58 -0.52 -3.20 -23.40
C ALA A 58 0.05 -4.38 -24.20
N ARG A 59 0.77 -5.29 -23.53
CA ARG A 59 1.33 -6.51 -24.14
C ARG A 59 0.22 -7.40 -24.69
N ARG A 60 -0.84 -7.64 -23.93
CA ARG A 60 -1.97 -8.47 -24.37
C ARG A 60 -2.70 -7.86 -25.57
N ARG A 61 -2.95 -6.54 -25.55
CA ARG A 61 -3.52 -5.83 -26.70
C ARG A 61 -2.64 -5.90 -27.94
N GLY A 62 -1.32 -5.84 -27.78
CA GLY A 62 -0.38 -5.95 -28.90
C GLY A 62 -0.36 -7.34 -29.57
N ALA A 63 -0.82 -8.38 -28.87
CA ALA A 63 -0.90 -9.75 -29.39
C ALA A 63 -2.26 -10.09 -30.01
N LEU A 64 -3.23 -9.18 -29.99
CA LEU A 64 -4.60 -9.42 -30.41
C LEU A 64 -5.03 -8.43 -31.49
N THR A 65 -6.01 -8.83 -32.31
CA THR A 65 -6.70 -7.89 -33.19
C THR A 65 -7.63 -6.98 -32.39
N ALA A 66 -8.08 -5.87 -32.98
CA ALA A 66 -9.01 -4.96 -32.33
C ALA A 66 -10.32 -5.67 -31.91
N THR A 67 -10.88 -6.51 -32.78
CA THR A 67 -12.09 -7.29 -32.50
C THR A 67 -11.85 -8.33 -31.39
N ALA A 68 -10.69 -8.98 -31.37
CA ALA A 68 -10.37 -9.93 -30.31
C ALA A 68 -10.17 -9.23 -28.96
N CYS A 69 -9.68 -7.98 -28.95
CA CYS A 69 -9.54 -7.21 -27.71
C CYS A 69 -10.88 -6.95 -27.00
N THR A 70 -11.98 -6.76 -27.74
CA THR A 70 -13.28 -6.42 -27.15
C THR A 70 -13.94 -7.57 -26.40
N THR A 71 -13.58 -8.80 -26.73
CA THR A 71 -14.14 -10.02 -26.12
C THR A 71 -13.14 -10.79 -25.26
N ASP A 72 -11.90 -10.30 -25.13
CA ASP A 72 -10.85 -10.97 -24.37
C ASP A 72 -11.08 -10.84 -22.86
N ALA A 73 -11.48 -11.95 -22.22
CA ALA A 73 -11.74 -12.00 -20.78
C ALA A 73 -10.49 -11.68 -19.94
N TRP A 74 -9.29 -11.96 -20.45
CA TRP A 74 -8.06 -11.63 -19.74
C TRP A 74 -7.80 -10.12 -19.71
N LEU A 75 -8.00 -9.41 -20.83
CA LEU A 75 -7.98 -7.95 -20.86
C LEU A 75 -9.01 -7.32 -19.91
N ALA A 76 -10.22 -7.87 -19.85
CA ALA A 76 -11.24 -7.39 -18.91
C ALA A 76 -10.76 -7.51 -17.45
N ARG A 77 -10.15 -8.64 -17.07
CA ARG A 77 -9.56 -8.82 -15.73
C ARG A 77 -8.43 -7.85 -15.46
N LEU A 78 -7.50 -7.67 -16.40
CA LEU A 78 -6.39 -6.73 -16.25
C LEU A 78 -6.88 -5.27 -16.11
N ALA A 79 -7.92 -4.89 -16.85
CA ALA A 79 -8.56 -3.59 -16.71
C ALA A 79 -9.20 -3.39 -15.34
N ALA A 80 -9.88 -4.42 -14.81
CA ALA A 80 -10.43 -4.40 -13.46
C ALA A 80 -9.34 -4.29 -12.38
N THR A 81 -8.26 -5.08 -12.49
CA THR A 81 -7.10 -4.99 -11.59
C THR A 81 -6.46 -3.60 -11.62
N LEU A 82 -6.29 -3.03 -12.82
CA LEU A 82 -5.78 -1.69 -12.99
C LEU A 82 -6.68 -0.65 -12.29
N ALA A 83 -7.99 -0.71 -12.53
CA ALA A 83 -8.95 0.20 -11.91
C ALA A 83 -8.93 0.10 -10.38
N HIS A 84 -8.89 -1.13 -9.85
CA HIS A 84 -8.82 -1.39 -8.42
C HIS A 84 -7.58 -0.75 -7.77
N HIS A 85 -6.39 -1.00 -8.31
CA HIS A 85 -5.16 -0.45 -7.73
C HIS A 85 -5.03 1.06 -7.89
N ARG A 86 -5.52 1.63 -9.01
CA ARG A 86 -5.60 3.09 -9.15
C ARG A 86 -6.54 3.71 -8.14
N GLY A 87 -7.73 3.14 -7.96
CA GLY A 87 -8.69 3.60 -6.96
C GLY A 87 -8.13 3.54 -5.53
N ALA A 88 -7.45 2.44 -5.18
CA ALA A 88 -6.81 2.30 -3.88
C ALA A 88 -5.67 3.33 -3.66
N ALA A 89 -4.87 3.60 -4.68
CA ALA A 89 -3.82 4.62 -4.60
C ALA A 89 -4.39 6.04 -4.42
N VAL A 90 -5.46 6.38 -5.14
CA VAL A 90 -6.16 7.68 -4.99
C VAL A 90 -6.73 7.83 -3.59
N ALA A 91 -7.44 6.83 -3.07
CA ALA A 91 -8.00 6.87 -1.72
C ALA A 91 -6.93 7.08 -0.63
N LEU A 92 -5.73 6.51 -0.80
CA LEU A 92 -4.60 6.71 0.11
C LEU A 92 -4.01 8.14 0.03
N LEU A 93 -4.00 8.74 -1.16
CA LEU A 93 -3.56 10.12 -1.36
C LEU A 93 -4.57 11.10 -0.74
N ASP A 94 -5.86 10.86 -0.91
CA ASP A 94 -6.92 11.68 -0.32
C ASP A 94 -6.87 11.65 1.21
N GLN A 95 -6.69 10.45 1.79
CA GLN A 95 -6.44 10.31 3.22
C GLN A 95 -5.21 11.11 3.68
N ARG A 96 -4.10 11.05 2.92
CA ARG A 96 -2.90 11.81 3.27
C ARG A 96 -3.16 13.32 3.29
N ASN A 97 -3.90 13.83 2.32
CA ASN A 97 -4.23 15.25 2.23
C ASN A 97 -5.15 15.69 3.39
N ALA A 98 -6.14 14.87 3.74
CA ALA A 98 -7.06 15.13 4.84
C ALA A 98 -6.35 15.20 6.22
N TYR A 99 -5.29 14.40 6.43
CA TYR A 99 -4.52 14.41 7.68
C TYR A 99 -3.32 15.36 7.69
N SER A 100 -3.13 16.15 6.62
CA SER A 100 -2.05 17.15 6.51
C SER A 100 -2.57 18.59 6.65
N GLN A 101 -3.87 18.77 6.91
CA GLN A 101 -4.51 20.02 7.33
C GLN A 101 -4.78 19.99 8.84
#